data_AF-A0A1B8XZ60-F1
#
_entry.id   AF-A0A1B8XZ60-F1
#
_cell.length_a   1.000
_cell.length_b   1.000
_cell.length_c   1.000
_cell.angle_alpha   90.00
_cell.angle_beta   90.00
_cell.angle_gamma   90.00
#
_symmetry.space_group_name_H-M   'P 1'
#
loop_
_entity.id
_entity.type
_entity.pdbx_description
1 polymer ?
#
loop_
_entity_poly.entity_id
_entity_poly.type
_entity_poly.pdbx_seq_one_letter_code
_entity_poly.pdbx_strand_id
1 'polypeptide(L)'
;MPKNPNGTIITMDGRGQSPFDPQHNYTSITIDGELYTGTMNNFRGNEPVIFRNLGTKVSLRTEGSHGWLNADAVFVGSFNPQGSSPDSKVYFFFDETTREYDFFEKMTVARVARVCKNDVGGEKVLQKRWTTFLKAQLTCSLQNHFPFNILHHVALQNQPDPNNSIFFGVFRTQWQLGGRRSSAVCLYKLNDIEKVFNGAFKEQNKESSKWNRYMGVVSDPRPGSCSGGKFSDTDLNFMKEHFLMDEVVSP
;
A
#
# COMPACT_ATOMS: atom_id res chain seq x y z
N MET A 1 -7.96 29.07 7.51
CA MET A 1 -7.21 28.15 8.39
C MET A 1 -7.94 28.02 9.72
N PRO A 2 -7.96 26.83 10.34
CA PRO A 2 -8.58 26.64 11.66
C PRO A 2 -7.96 27.62 12.66
N LYS A 3 -8.81 28.28 13.44
CA LYS A 3 -8.39 29.19 14.50
C LYS A 3 -8.86 28.66 15.84
N ASN A 4 -8.04 28.80 16.88
CA ASN A 4 -8.47 28.52 18.24
C ASN A 4 -9.50 29.59 18.71
N PRO A 5 -10.14 29.42 19.89
CA PRO A 5 -11.07 30.43 20.43
C PRO A 5 -10.47 31.83 20.60
N ASN A 6 -9.14 31.93 20.65
CA ASN A 6 -8.39 33.19 20.76
C ASN A 6 -8.03 33.79 19.38
N GLY A 7 -8.55 33.23 18.28
CA GLY A 7 -8.29 33.71 16.91
C GLY A 7 -6.92 33.35 16.33
N THR A 8 -6.10 32.58 17.04
CA THR A 8 -4.78 32.13 16.59
C THR A 8 -4.90 30.98 15.60
N ILE A 9 -4.16 31.05 14.49
CA ILE A 9 -4.08 29.97 13.51
C ILE A 9 -3.51 28.71 14.19
N ILE A 10 -4.22 27.59 14.06
CA ILE A 10 -3.75 26.29 14.55
C ILE A 10 -2.85 25.70 13.46
N THR A 11 -1.56 25.54 13.77
CA THR A 11 -0.59 24.85 12.93
C THR A 11 -0.21 23.51 13.55
N MET A 12 -0.03 22.49 12.74
CA MET A 12 0.44 21.16 13.15
C MET A 12 1.63 20.75 12.29
N ASP A 13 2.48 19.87 12.81
CA ASP A 13 3.56 19.27 12.01
C ASP A 13 2.95 18.46 10.85
N GLY A 14 3.33 18.81 9.62
CA GLY A 14 2.88 18.17 8.38
C GLY A 14 3.69 16.93 7.99
N ARG A 15 4.70 16.55 8.78
CA ARG A 15 5.53 15.37 8.50
C ARG A 15 4.67 14.10 8.36
N GLY A 16 4.86 13.39 7.25
CA GLY A 16 4.08 12.19 6.91
C GLY A 16 2.66 12.49 6.44
N GLN A 17 2.22 13.75 6.41
CA GLN A 17 0.91 14.18 5.90
C GLN A 17 1.03 14.84 4.53
N SER A 18 2.07 15.65 4.34
CA SER A 18 2.40 16.35 3.11
C SER A 18 3.86 16.11 2.77
N PRO A 19 4.22 15.99 1.48
CA PRO A 19 5.61 15.91 1.09
C PRO A 19 6.32 17.24 1.35
N PHE A 20 7.65 17.17 1.51
CA PHE A 20 8.53 18.35 1.59
C PHE A 20 8.78 18.98 0.22
N ASP A 21 8.89 18.16 -0.83
CA ASP A 21 9.06 18.60 -2.22
C ASP A 21 7.68 18.71 -2.90
N PRO A 22 7.32 19.86 -3.48
CA PRO A 22 6.05 20.02 -4.21
C PRO A 22 5.92 19.12 -5.45
N GLN A 23 7.00 18.52 -5.94
CA GLN A 23 6.99 17.58 -7.06
C GLN A 23 6.72 16.12 -6.64
N HIS A 24 6.80 15.79 -5.35
CA HIS A 24 6.49 14.44 -4.90
C HIS A 24 4.99 14.17 -4.92
N ASN A 25 4.62 13.08 -5.59
CA ASN A 25 3.26 12.59 -5.55
C ASN A 25 2.90 12.12 -4.14
N TYR A 26 1.65 12.33 -3.78
CA TYR A 26 1.08 11.93 -2.50
C TYR A 26 -0.38 11.56 -2.69
N THR A 27 -0.92 10.82 -1.72
CA THR A 27 -2.34 10.56 -1.63
C THR A 27 -2.81 10.78 -0.20
N SER A 28 -4.08 11.16 -0.05
CA SER A 28 -4.71 11.33 1.25
C SER A 28 -6.20 10.99 1.21
N ILE A 29 -6.71 10.38 2.27
CA ILE A 29 -8.15 10.21 2.50
C ILE A 29 -8.44 10.40 4.00
N THR A 30 -9.53 11.09 4.32
CA THR A 30 -10.00 11.23 5.70
C THR A 30 -11.19 10.30 5.94
N ILE A 31 -11.09 9.44 6.95
CA ILE A 31 -12.10 8.44 7.30
C ILE A 31 -12.32 8.54 8.81
N ASP A 32 -13.56 8.77 9.24
CA ASP A 32 -13.93 8.84 10.66
C ASP A 32 -13.06 9.82 11.50
N GLY A 33 -12.62 10.92 10.89
CA GLY A 33 -11.75 11.92 11.54
C GLY A 33 -10.27 11.55 11.62
N GLU A 34 -9.89 10.38 11.10
CA GLU A 34 -8.50 9.92 10.95
C GLU A 34 -8.03 10.23 9.52
N LEU A 35 -6.82 10.78 9.40
CA LEU A 35 -6.20 11.08 8.12
C LEU A 35 -5.25 9.94 7.76
N TYR A 36 -5.48 9.35 6.59
CA TYR A 36 -4.64 8.32 5.99
C TYR A 36 -3.88 8.93 4.83
N THR A 37 -2.56 8.77 4.79
CA THR A 37 -1.69 9.37 3.77
C THR A 37 -0.68 8.37 3.23
N GLY A 38 -0.33 8.54 1.96
CA GLY A 38 0.86 7.95 1.35
C GLY A 38 1.73 9.09 0.83
N THR A 39 2.92 9.28 1.39
CA THR A 39 3.84 10.39 1.01
C THR A 39 5.29 10.12 1.44
N MET A 40 6.18 11.09 1.31
CA MET A 40 7.55 11.06 1.82
C MET A 40 7.66 11.64 3.23
N ASN A 41 8.28 10.91 4.15
CA ASN A 41 8.39 11.25 5.57
C ASN A 41 9.58 12.17 5.92
N ASN A 42 10.51 12.37 4.99
CA ASN A 42 11.74 13.12 5.24
C ASN A 42 12.03 14.15 4.14
N PHE A 43 12.89 15.12 4.49
CA PHE A 43 13.29 16.19 3.57
C PHE A 43 14.02 15.68 2.32
N ARG A 44 14.72 14.55 2.42
CA ARG A 44 15.48 13.96 1.29
C ARG A 44 14.60 13.30 0.24
N GLY A 45 13.33 13.04 0.53
CA GLY A 45 12.41 12.43 -0.43
C GLY A 45 12.66 10.94 -0.69
N ASN A 46 13.23 10.21 0.28
CA ASN A 46 13.62 8.81 0.08
C ASN A 46 13.13 7.88 1.20
N GLU A 47 12.20 8.36 2.02
CA GLU A 47 11.57 7.60 3.11
C GLU A 47 10.05 7.62 2.92
N PRO A 48 9.50 6.82 1.99
CA PRO A 48 8.07 6.77 1.78
C PRO A 48 7.37 6.14 2.97
N VAL A 49 6.16 6.61 3.24
CA VAL A 49 5.36 6.20 4.39
C VAL A 49 3.90 6.11 4.01
N ILE A 50 3.25 5.03 4.44
CA ILE A 50 1.79 5.01 4.60
C ILE A 50 1.50 5.26 6.07
N PHE A 51 0.82 6.37 6.36
CA PHE A 51 0.62 6.89 7.71
C PHE A 51 -0.87 7.07 8.00
N ARG A 52 -1.29 6.71 9.21
CA ARG A 52 -2.56 7.17 9.80
C ARG A 52 -2.24 8.05 10.98
N ASN A 53 -2.79 9.25 10.96
CA ASN A 53 -2.70 10.19 12.05
C ASN A 53 -4.01 10.99 12.18
N LEU A 54 -3.98 12.01 13.04
CA LEU A 54 -5.18 12.70 13.52
C LEU A 54 -6.15 11.72 14.21
N GLY A 55 -7.28 12.24 14.70
CA GLY A 55 -8.22 11.45 15.49
C GLY A 55 -7.73 11.11 16.90
N THR A 56 -8.40 10.15 17.53
CA THR A 56 -8.17 9.77 18.94
C THR A 56 -7.28 8.53 19.10
N LYS A 57 -7.06 7.76 18.02
CA LYS A 57 -6.26 6.53 18.07
C LYS A 57 -4.77 6.82 17.97
N VAL A 58 -3.97 5.81 18.33
CA VAL A 58 -2.52 5.83 18.12
C VAL A 58 -2.23 5.96 16.62
N SER A 59 -1.34 6.87 16.27
CA SER A 59 -0.86 7.04 14.90
C SER A 59 0.00 5.84 14.49
N LEU A 60 -0.25 5.31 13.29
CA LEU A 60 0.42 4.11 12.77
C LEU A 60 1.08 4.40 11.44
N ARG A 61 2.30 3.92 11.25
CA ARG A 61 3.07 4.05 10.01
C ARG A 61 3.63 2.72 9.54
N THR A 62 4.03 2.65 8.27
CA THR A 62 4.79 1.51 7.73
C THR A 62 6.13 1.31 8.42
N GLU A 63 6.62 0.07 8.47
CA GLU A 63 7.92 -0.27 9.04
C GLU A 63 9.05 -0.02 8.05
N GLY A 64 9.95 0.92 8.37
CA GLY A 64 11.00 1.36 7.45
C GLY A 64 12.18 0.39 7.30
N SER A 65 12.49 -0.40 8.34
CA SER A 65 13.71 -1.23 8.35
C SER A 65 13.62 -2.50 7.49
N HIS A 66 12.41 -2.94 7.13
CA HIS A 66 12.18 -4.22 6.43
C HIS A 66 11.79 -4.03 4.95
N GLY A 67 11.89 -2.81 4.41
CA GLY A 67 11.61 -2.55 3.00
C GLY A 67 10.14 -2.74 2.61
N TRP A 68 9.22 -2.46 3.54
CA TRP A 68 7.78 -2.50 3.27
C TRP A 68 7.38 -1.63 2.09
N LEU A 69 8.08 -0.50 1.93
CA LEU A 69 8.02 0.39 0.77
C LEU A 69 9.45 0.65 0.31
N ASN A 70 9.70 0.62 -1.00
CA ASN A 70 11.00 1.00 -1.53
C ASN A 70 11.16 2.52 -1.58
N ALA A 71 12.40 3.00 -1.47
CA ALA A 71 12.73 4.42 -1.28
C ALA A 71 12.20 5.35 -2.39
N ASP A 72 11.87 4.79 -3.55
CA ASP A 72 11.37 5.47 -4.75
C ASP A 72 9.86 5.31 -4.94
N ALA A 73 9.12 4.89 -3.90
CA ALA A 73 7.68 4.68 -4.02
C ALA A 73 6.93 5.97 -4.41
N VAL A 74 6.02 5.88 -5.38
CA VAL A 74 5.23 6.99 -5.91
C VAL A 74 3.75 6.72 -5.69
N PHE A 75 3.11 7.46 -4.79
CA PHE A 75 1.70 7.26 -4.44
C PHE A 75 0.75 7.91 -5.44
N VAL A 76 -0.31 7.19 -5.80
CA VAL A 76 -1.23 7.57 -6.87
C VAL A 76 -2.68 7.70 -6.39
N GLY A 77 -3.08 6.95 -5.36
CA GLY A 77 -4.44 7.05 -4.82
C GLY A 77 -4.65 6.23 -3.54
N SER A 78 -5.66 6.63 -2.76
CA SER A 78 -6.08 5.93 -1.54
C SER A 78 -7.60 5.87 -1.42
N PHE A 79 -8.15 4.72 -1.07
CA PHE A 79 -9.59 4.45 -1.13
C PHE A 79 -10.10 3.58 0.02
N ASN A 80 -11.37 3.75 0.39
CA ASN A 80 -12.07 2.94 1.39
C ASN A 80 -13.44 2.49 0.86
N PRO A 81 -13.48 1.50 -0.06
CA PRO A 81 -14.72 1.10 -0.74
C PRO A 81 -15.75 0.51 0.23
N GLN A 82 -15.31 -0.17 1.29
CA GLN A 82 -16.16 -0.85 2.26
C GLN A 82 -16.73 0.08 3.35
N GLY A 83 -16.31 1.35 3.40
CA GLY A 83 -16.85 2.37 4.30
C GLY A 83 -16.87 1.95 5.77
N SER A 84 -18.06 1.88 6.34
CA SER A 84 -18.31 1.63 7.77
C SER A 84 -18.25 0.15 8.18
N SER A 85 -17.91 -0.78 7.27
CA SER A 85 -17.77 -2.20 7.65
C SER A 85 -16.76 -2.39 8.80
N PRO A 86 -17.02 -3.30 9.76
CA PRO A 86 -16.05 -3.61 10.83
C PRO A 86 -14.69 -4.08 10.30
N ASP A 87 -14.70 -4.83 9.19
CA ASP A 87 -13.51 -5.35 8.50
C ASP A 87 -13.06 -4.46 7.34
N SER A 88 -13.49 -3.19 7.35
CA SER A 88 -13.19 -2.21 6.31
C SER A 88 -11.69 -1.93 6.24
N LYS A 89 -11.18 -1.91 5.01
CA LYS A 89 -9.76 -1.69 4.72
C LYS A 89 -9.55 -0.41 3.93
N VAL A 90 -8.38 0.20 4.12
CA VAL A 90 -7.92 1.33 3.31
C VAL A 90 -6.89 0.81 2.32
N TYR A 91 -7.12 1.05 1.03
CA TYR A 91 -6.26 0.62 -0.05
C TYR A 91 -5.41 1.78 -0.55
N PHE A 92 -4.13 1.53 -0.82
CA PHE A 92 -3.18 2.50 -1.33
C PHE A 92 -2.59 1.97 -2.63
N PHE A 93 -2.60 2.81 -3.66
CA PHE A 93 -2.09 2.49 -4.98
C PHE A 93 -0.84 3.32 -5.24
N PHE A 94 0.23 2.65 -5.65
CA PHE A 94 1.54 3.28 -5.85
C PHE A 94 2.43 2.44 -6.75
N ASP A 95 3.54 3.02 -7.16
CA ASP A 95 4.57 2.41 -7.97
C ASP A 95 5.83 2.30 -7.14
N GLU A 96 6.65 1.27 -7.32
CA GLU A 96 7.98 1.20 -6.70
C GLU A 96 8.92 0.32 -7.54
N THR A 97 10.25 0.50 -7.43
CA THR A 97 11.19 -0.46 -8.02
C THR A 97 11.04 -1.82 -7.35
N THR A 98 10.84 -2.90 -8.12
CA THR A 98 10.79 -4.27 -7.59
C THR A 98 12.12 -4.70 -6.98
N ARG A 99 12.08 -5.52 -5.92
CA ARG A 99 13.24 -6.25 -5.38
C ARG A 99 13.11 -7.75 -5.54
N GLU A 100 11.94 -8.23 -5.94
CA GLU A 100 11.63 -9.65 -6.07
C GLU A 100 12.09 -10.27 -7.40
N TYR A 101 12.56 -9.45 -8.34
CA TYR A 101 13.06 -9.91 -9.63
C TYR A 101 14.49 -9.45 -9.83
N ASP A 102 15.35 -10.37 -10.28
CA ASP A 102 16.74 -10.09 -10.63
C ASP A 102 16.81 -9.68 -12.11
N PHE A 103 16.50 -8.42 -12.39
CA PHE A 103 16.60 -7.85 -13.72
C PHE A 103 17.90 -7.03 -13.86
N PHE A 104 18.53 -7.09 -15.03
CA PHE A 104 19.69 -6.25 -15.36
C PHE A 104 19.41 -4.75 -15.24
N GLU A 105 18.17 -4.35 -15.50
CA GLU A 105 17.68 -2.98 -15.30
C GLU A 105 16.66 -2.93 -14.17
N LYS A 106 16.61 -1.79 -13.46
CA LYS A 106 15.57 -1.55 -12.45
C LYS A 106 14.20 -1.62 -13.11
N MET A 107 13.37 -2.54 -12.64
CA MET A 107 12.00 -2.66 -13.09
C MET A 107 11.07 -2.00 -12.06
N THR A 108 10.24 -1.07 -12.49
CA THR A 108 9.16 -0.54 -11.65
C THR A 108 7.96 -1.46 -11.73
N VAL A 109 7.24 -1.64 -10.63
CA VAL A 109 5.97 -2.37 -10.59
C VAL A 109 4.91 -1.51 -9.91
N ALA A 110 3.67 -1.62 -10.41
CA ALA A 110 2.51 -1.07 -9.75
C ALA A 110 2.08 -1.98 -8.60
N ARG A 111 1.65 -1.38 -7.51
CA ARG A 111 1.24 -2.04 -6.27
C ARG A 111 -0.13 -1.56 -5.83
N VAL A 112 -0.85 -2.48 -5.21
CA VAL A 112 -1.92 -2.16 -4.27
C VAL A 112 -1.47 -2.64 -2.89
N ALA A 113 -1.55 -1.79 -1.89
CA ALA A 113 -1.43 -2.16 -0.49
C ALA A 113 -2.75 -1.96 0.24
N ARG A 114 -2.95 -2.69 1.34
CA ARG A 114 -4.09 -2.53 2.23
C ARG A 114 -3.65 -2.47 3.69
N VAL A 115 -4.44 -1.78 4.50
CA VAL A 115 -4.40 -1.81 5.97
C VAL A 115 -5.83 -1.86 6.50
N CYS A 116 -6.05 -2.48 7.66
CA CYS A 116 -7.35 -2.50 8.31
C CYS A 116 -7.62 -1.17 9.03
N LYS A 117 -8.86 -0.66 8.94
CA LYS A 117 -9.25 0.60 9.61
C LYS A 117 -9.15 0.50 11.14
N ASN A 118 -9.42 -0.70 11.67
CA ASN A 118 -9.39 -1.02 13.10
C ASN A 118 -8.01 -1.43 13.63
N ASP A 119 -6.93 -1.32 12.84
CA ASP A 119 -5.57 -1.62 13.30
C ASP A 119 -5.14 -0.66 14.41
N VAL A 120 -4.55 -1.20 15.47
CA VAL A 120 -4.10 -0.45 16.66
C VAL A 120 -2.58 -0.49 16.85
N GLY A 121 -1.87 -1.19 15.97
CA GLY A 121 -0.44 -1.46 16.11
C GLY A 121 -0.15 -2.60 17.07
N GLY A 122 1.13 -2.97 17.17
CA GLY A 122 1.58 -3.99 18.12
C GLY A 122 2.06 -3.40 19.45
N GLU A 123 2.13 -4.23 20.48
CA GLU A 123 2.54 -3.83 21.83
C GLU A 123 4.07 -3.89 22.03
N LYS A 124 4.74 -4.92 21.51
CA LYS A 124 6.21 -5.10 21.60
C LYS A 124 6.85 -5.11 20.22
N VAL A 125 6.39 -6.02 19.37
CA VAL A 125 6.72 -6.05 17.94
C VAL A 125 5.81 -5.06 17.21
N LEU A 126 6.32 -4.34 16.20
CA LEU A 126 5.54 -3.38 15.41
C LEU A 126 4.84 -2.26 16.25
N GLN A 127 5.51 -1.78 17.30
CA GLN A 127 5.04 -0.64 18.09
C GLN A 127 4.82 0.62 17.24
N LYS A 128 3.59 1.15 17.27
CA LYS A 128 3.17 2.30 16.45
C LYS A 128 3.43 2.05 14.95
N ARG A 129 3.33 0.80 14.52
CA ARG A 129 3.40 0.37 13.12
C ARG A 129 2.15 -0.40 12.76
N TRP A 130 1.80 -0.44 11.48
CA TRP A 130 0.71 -1.30 11.03
C TRP A 130 1.02 -2.76 11.36
N THR A 131 -0.01 -3.51 11.75
CA THR A 131 0.01 -4.97 11.92
C THR A 131 -0.75 -5.69 10.81
N THR A 132 -1.43 -4.91 9.97
CA THR A 132 -2.30 -5.40 8.89
C THR A 132 -1.86 -4.96 7.49
N PHE A 133 -0.66 -4.37 7.38
CA PHE A 133 -0.12 -3.95 6.09
C PHE A 133 0.25 -5.15 5.23
N LEU A 134 -0.33 -5.22 4.04
CA LEU A 134 0.07 -6.14 2.97
C LEU A 134 0.09 -5.39 1.65
N LYS A 135 0.96 -5.79 0.73
CA LYS A 135 0.98 -5.30 -0.66
C LYS A 135 1.04 -6.43 -1.67
N ALA A 136 0.45 -6.20 -2.83
CA ALA A 136 0.47 -7.11 -3.97
C ALA A 136 0.81 -6.34 -5.26
N GLN A 137 1.37 -7.04 -6.25
CA GLN A 137 1.60 -6.45 -7.57
C GLN A 137 0.30 -6.34 -8.36
N LEU A 138 0.10 -5.22 -9.04
CA LEU A 138 -0.89 -5.07 -10.12
C LEU A 138 -0.21 -5.34 -11.46
N THR A 139 -0.80 -6.16 -12.31
CA THR A 139 -0.34 -6.36 -13.68
C THR A 139 -1.27 -5.67 -14.66
N CYS A 140 -0.73 -5.08 -15.72
CA CYS A 140 -1.49 -4.57 -16.85
C CYS A 140 -0.66 -4.83 -18.11
N SER A 141 -1.11 -5.76 -18.94
CA SER A 141 -0.37 -6.21 -20.12
C SER A 141 -1.29 -6.55 -21.27
N LEU A 142 -0.76 -6.44 -22.48
CA LEU A 142 -1.42 -6.83 -23.72
C LEU A 142 -0.45 -7.67 -24.53
N GLN A 143 -0.94 -8.70 -25.23
CA GLN A 143 -0.10 -9.55 -26.05
C GLN A 143 0.68 -8.72 -27.08
N ASN A 144 1.94 -9.08 -27.32
CA ASN A 144 2.87 -8.39 -28.23
C ASN A 144 3.19 -6.92 -27.84
N HIS A 145 2.95 -6.52 -26.60
CA HIS A 145 3.34 -5.21 -26.07
C HIS A 145 4.23 -5.36 -24.83
N PHE A 146 5.06 -4.34 -24.56
CA PHE A 146 5.72 -4.23 -23.27
C PHE A 146 4.69 -4.09 -22.14
N PRO A 147 4.98 -4.58 -20.92
CA PRO A 147 4.10 -4.39 -19.77
C PRO A 147 3.82 -2.91 -19.50
N PHE A 148 2.58 -2.59 -19.16
CA PHE A 148 2.18 -1.27 -18.69
C PHE A 148 2.33 -1.25 -17.16
N ASN A 149 3.55 -0.94 -16.71
CA ASN A 149 3.98 -1.19 -15.34
C ASN A 149 4.10 0.07 -14.47
N ILE A 150 3.96 1.26 -15.05
CA ILE A 150 3.95 2.53 -14.34
C ILE A 150 2.50 2.99 -14.18
N LEU A 151 2.02 3.10 -12.95
CA LEU A 151 0.67 3.50 -12.63
C LEU A 151 0.61 5.03 -12.48
N HIS A 152 -0.32 5.65 -13.20
CA HIS A 152 -0.42 7.10 -13.28
C HIS A 152 -1.62 7.66 -12.52
N HIS A 153 -2.74 6.96 -12.55
CA HIS A 153 -3.95 7.34 -11.82
C HIS A 153 -4.80 6.12 -11.50
N VAL A 154 -5.57 6.19 -10.42
CA VAL A 154 -6.59 5.19 -10.08
C VAL A 154 -7.90 5.89 -9.79
N ALA A 155 -9.00 5.37 -10.33
CA ALA A 155 -10.35 5.79 -10.00
C ALA A 155 -11.14 4.62 -9.43
N LEU A 156 -12.01 4.90 -8.46
CA LEU A 156 -12.90 3.91 -7.83
C LEU A 156 -14.33 4.11 -8.34
N GLN A 157 -14.93 3.05 -8.86
CA GLN A 157 -16.36 2.94 -9.10
C GLN A 157 -16.98 2.05 -8.02
N ASN A 158 -17.73 2.68 -7.12
CA ASN A 158 -18.49 1.96 -6.10
C ASN A 158 -19.65 1.18 -6.76
N GLN A 159 -19.85 -0.04 -6.28
CA GLN A 159 -20.98 -0.88 -6.65
C GLN A 159 -21.98 -0.95 -5.48
N PRO A 160 -23.26 -1.32 -5.73
CA PRO A 160 -24.25 -1.50 -4.65
C PRO A 160 -23.78 -2.47 -3.56
N ASP A 161 -23.10 -3.55 -3.96
CA ASP A 161 -22.28 -4.36 -3.05
C ASP A 161 -20.85 -3.80 -3.03
N PRO A 162 -20.39 -3.22 -1.91
CA PRO A 162 -19.04 -2.67 -1.79
C PRO A 162 -17.94 -3.68 -2.14
N ASN A 163 -18.15 -4.98 -1.92
CA ASN A 163 -17.18 -6.03 -2.24
C ASN A 163 -16.96 -6.23 -3.74
N ASN A 164 -17.89 -5.76 -4.57
CA ASN A 164 -17.80 -5.81 -6.03
C ASN A 164 -17.31 -4.48 -6.63
N SER A 165 -16.89 -3.52 -5.81
CA SER A 165 -16.35 -2.24 -6.29
C SER A 165 -15.17 -2.45 -7.24
N ILE A 166 -15.04 -1.53 -8.19
CA ILE A 166 -14.12 -1.66 -9.32
C ILE A 166 -13.11 -0.52 -9.29
N PHE A 167 -11.83 -0.85 -9.42
CA PHE A 167 -10.76 0.11 -9.61
C PHE A 167 -10.36 0.18 -11.08
N PHE A 168 -10.25 1.38 -11.63
CA PHE A 168 -9.70 1.63 -12.95
C PHE A 168 -8.31 2.23 -12.79
N GLY A 169 -7.27 1.52 -13.22
CA GLY A 169 -5.90 2.01 -13.22
C GLY A 169 -5.49 2.48 -14.61
N VAL A 170 -4.92 3.67 -14.70
CA VAL A 170 -4.31 4.22 -15.92
C VAL A 170 -2.81 3.96 -15.83
N PHE A 171 -2.27 3.20 -16.79
CA PHE A 171 -0.88 2.79 -16.81
C PHE A 171 -0.14 3.33 -18.03
N ARG A 172 1.18 3.43 -17.92
CA ARG A 172 2.12 3.68 -19.04
C ARG A 172 3.24 2.65 -19.01
N THR A 173 3.88 2.43 -20.16
CA THR A 173 5.08 1.60 -20.24
C THR A 173 6.28 2.37 -19.69
N GLN A 174 7.15 1.72 -18.90
CA GLN A 174 8.42 2.35 -18.50
C GLN A 174 9.39 2.44 -19.67
N TRP A 175 9.39 1.43 -20.54
CA TRP A 175 10.21 1.36 -21.73
C TRP A 175 9.44 1.86 -22.96
N GLN A 176 10.15 2.52 -23.87
CA GLN A 176 9.60 3.04 -25.11
C GLN A 176 10.14 2.24 -26.29
N LEU A 177 9.27 1.58 -27.05
CA LEU A 177 9.65 0.94 -28.31
C LEU A 177 9.55 2.00 -29.43
N GLY A 178 10.67 2.32 -30.08
CA GLY A 178 10.70 3.26 -31.22
C GLY A 178 10.23 4.69 -30.88
N GLY A 179 10.44 5.14 -29.63
CA GLY A 179 10.09 6.50 -29.18
C GLY A 179 8.59 6.75 -28.97
N ARG A 180 7.73 5.73 -29.09
CA ARG A 180 6.28 5.85 -28.84
C ARG A 180 5.98 5.50 -27.39
N ARG A 181 5.27 6.39 -26.71
CA ARG A 181 4.71 6.14 -25.37
C ARG A 181 3.34 5.51 -25.55
N SER A 182 3.12 4.39 -24.87
CA SER A 182 1.83 3.71 -24.86
C SER A 182 1.23 3.74 -23.46
N SER A 183 -0.08 3.88 -23.41
CA SER A 183 -0.87 3.83 -22.18
C SER A 183 -1.97 2.79 -22.28
N ALA A 184 -2.38 2.26 -21.14
CA ALA A 184 -3.47 1.30 -21.03
C ALA A 184 -4.37 1.66 -19.85
N VAL A 185 -5.62 1.24 -19.91
CA VAL A 185 -6.55 1.28 -18.78
C VAL A 185 -6.89 -0.15 -18.43
N CYS A 186 -6.61 -0.54 -17.19
CA CYS A 186 -6.88 -1.87 -16.66
C CYS A 186 -7.91 -1.78 -15.52
N LEU A 187 -8.78 -2.78 -15.43
CA LEU A 187 -9.88 -2.86 -14.48
C LEU A 187 -9.53 -3.89 -13.40
N TYR A 188 -9.76 -3.59 -12.13
CA TYR A 188 -9.53 -4.56 -11.05
C TYR A 188 -10.74 -4.60 -10.13
N LYS A 189 -11.33 -5.78 -9.95
CA LYS A 189 -12.41 -5.96 -8.97
C LYS A 189 -11.84 -6.09 -7.58
N LEU A 190 -12.49 -5.47 -6.60
CA LEU A 190 -12.07 -5.57 -5.20
C LEU A 190 -12.02 -7.02 -4.71
N ASN A 191 -12.95 -7.86 -5.12
CA ASN A 191 -12.95 -9.28 -4.77
C ASN A 191 -11.68 -10.01 -5.26
N ASP A 192 -11.17 -9.69 -6.46
CA ASP A 192 -9.96 -10.33 -6.99
C ASP A 192 -8.69 -9.82 -6.27
N ILE A 193 -8.67 -8.53 -5.89
CA ILE A 193 -7.64 -7.99 -4.99
C ILE A 193 -7.66 -8.72 -3.64
N GLU A 194 -8.83 -8.90 -3.04
CA GLU A 194 -8.96 -9.58 -1.74
C GLU A 194 -8.58 -11.06 -1.81
N LYS A 195 -8.86 -11.76 -2.93
CA LYS A 195 -8.39 -13.14 -3.15
C LYS A 195 -6.88 -13.23 -3.08
N VAL A 196 -6.16 -12.33 -3.76
CA VAL A 196 -4.68 -12.30 -3.73
C VAL A 196 -4.17 -12.07 -2.32
N PHE A 197 -4.76 -11.14 -1.58
CA PHE A 197 -4.37 -10.89 -0.18
C PHE A 197 -4.72 -12.03 0.79
N ASN A 198 -5.65 -12.90 0.42
CA ASN A 198 -5.95 -14.14 1.13
C ASN A 198 -5.14 -15.34 0.62
N GLY A 199 -4.30 -15.15 -0.41
CA GLY A 199 -3.46 -16.16 -1.06
C GLY A 199 -2.17 -16.49 -0.31
N ALA A 200 -1.11 -16.87 -1.01
CA ALA A 200 0.19 -17.15 -0.38
C ALA A 200 1.00 -15.87 -0.17
N PHE A 201 1.76 -15.80 0.93
CA PHE A 201 2.76 -14.76 1.13
C PHE A 201 4.02 -15.05 0.31
N LYS A 202 4.78 -14.01 0.00
CA LYS A 202 6.13 -14.11 -0.53
C LYS A 202 7.12 -13.95 0.60
N GLU A 203 8.17 -14.77 0.61
CA GLU A 203 9.27 -14.70 1.58
C GLU A 203 10.59 -14.47 0.86
N GLN A 204 11.49 -13.71 1.49
CA GLN A 204 12.86 -13.57 1.02
C GLN A 204 13.74 -14.61 1.73
N ASN A 205 14.36 -15.49 0.96
CA ASN A 205 15.34 -16.40 1.49
C ASN A 205 16.59 -15.61 1.94
N LYS A 206 16.93 -15.72 3.24
CA LYS A 206 17.97 -14.90 3.89
C LYS A 206 19.38 -15.18 3.35
N GLU A 207 19.63 -16.37 2.80
CA GLU A 207 20.96 -16.76 2.29
C GLU A 207 21.15 -16.33 0.83
N SER A 208 20.18 -16.64 -0.02
CA SER A 208 20.25 -16.36 -1.46
C SER A 208 19.72 -14.97 -1.86
N SER A 209 19.06 -14.27 -0.93
CA SER A 209 18.31 -13.02 -1.19
C SER A 209 17.20 -13.15 -2.24
N LYS A 210 16.86 -14.36 -2.67
CA LYS A 210 15.79 -14.64 -3.64
C LYS A 210 14.44 -14.67 -2.97
N TRP A 211 13.42 -14.24 -3.69
CA TRP A 211 12.03 -14.24 -3.23
C TRP A 211 11.30 -15.48 -3.71
N ASN A 212 10.67 -16.21 -2.80
CA ASN A 212 9.93 -17.43 -3.08
C ASN A 212 8.54 -17.37 -2.43
N ARG A 213 7.66 -18.27 -2.86
CA ARG A 213 6.37 -18.50 -2.21
C ARG A 213 6.59 -19.08 -0.81
N TYR A 214 5.96 -18.47 0.20
CA TYR A 214 5.93 -19.04 1.55
C TYR A 214 5.09 -20.32 1.56
N MET A 215 5.70 -21.42 1.99
CA MET A 215 5.08 -22.76 2.04
C MET A 215 4.80 -23.26 3.46
N GLY A 216 5.10 -22.44 4.47
CA GLY A 216 4.90 -22.81 5.87
C GLY A 216 3.43 -22.68 6.32
N VAL A 217 3.20 -23.01 7.58
CA VAL A 217 1.87 -22.91 8.20
C VAL A 217 1.57 -21.46 8.56
N VAL A 218 0.45 -20.96 8.05
CA VAL A 218 -0.08 -19.64 8.42
C VAL A 218 -0.98 -19.79 9.63
N SER A 219 -0.76 -18.96 10.65
CA SER A 219 -1.54 -18.96 11.89
C SER A 219 -2.99 -18.50 11.69
N ASP A 220 -3.84 -18.78 12.68
CA ASP A 220 -5.22 -18.29 12.78
C ASP A 220 -5.39 -17.51 14.09
N PRO A 221 -5.83 -16.23 14.10
CA PRO A 221 -6.26 -15.44 12.94
C PRO A 221 -5.14 -15.18 11.93
N ARG A 222 -5.49 -15.24 10.65
CA ARG A 222 -4.53 -15.03 9.56
C ARG A 222 -3.79 -13.69 9.74
N PRO A 223 -2.45 -13.68 9.76
CA PRO A 223 -1.67 -12.45 9.78
C PRO A 223 -2.10 -11.49 8.65
N GLY A 224 -2.38 -10.24 9.00
CA GLY A 224 -2.88 -9.24 8.04
C GLY A 224 -4.41 -9.11 7.96
N SER A 225 -5.16 -9.92 8.71
CA SER A 225 -6.63 -9.81 8.81
C SER A 225 -7.08 -8.73 9.80
N CYS A 226 -8.34 -8.29 9.71
CA CYS A 226 -8.87 -7.18 10.52
C CYS A 226 -9.35 -7.61 11.92
N SER A 227 -8.55 -8.43 12.62
CA SER A 227 -8.88 -8.95 13.96
C SER A 227 -8.73 -7.94 15.11
N GLY A 228 -8.62 -6.64 14.81
CA GLY A 228 -8.52 -5.57 15.81
C GLY A 228 -7.23 -5.60 16.64
N GLY A 229 -6.10 -6.03 16.06
CA GLY A 229 -4.78 -6.02 16.71
C GLY A 229 -4.52 -7.17 17.68
N LYS A 230 -5.34 -8.22 17.66
CA LYS A 230 -5.16 -9.43 18.50
C LYS A 230 -4.19 -10.43 17.86
N PHE A 231 -2.97 -10.01 17.59
CA PHE A 231 -1.91 -10.86 17.03
C PHE A 231 -0.87 -11.18 18.10
N SER A 232 -0.35 -12.41 18.10
CA SER A 232 0.77 -12.78 18.98
C SER A 232 2.08 -12.13 18.51
N ASP A 233 3.08 -12.03 19.37
CA ASP A 233 4.42 -11.54 18.96
C ASP A 233 5.01 -12.37 17.81
N THR A 234 4.67 -13.66 17.72
CA THR A 234 5.06 -14.54 16.60
C THR A 234 4.40 -14.11 15.30
N ASP A 235 3.09 -13.84 15.31
CA ASP A 235 2.35 -13.37 14.13
C ASP A 235 2.85 -12.00 13.67
N LEU A 236 3.17 -11.11 14.61
CA LEU A 236 3.69 -9.79 14.29
C LEU A 236 5.10 -9.84 13.71
N ASN A 237 5.96 -10.74 14.19
CA ASN A 237 7.26 -10.99 13.55
C ASN A 237 7.10 -11.59 12.16
N PHE A 238 6.14 -12.50 11.99
CA PHE A 238 5.79 -13.03 10.67
C PHE A 238 5.39 -11.90 9.72
N MET A 239 4.43 -11.03 10.09
CA MET A 239 3.99 -9.89 9.28
C MET A 239 5.11 -8.92 8.92
N LYS A 240 6.04 -8.71 9.85
CA LYS A 240 7.20 -7.84 9.64
C LYS A 240 8.06 -8.30 8.47
N GLU A 241 8.20 -9.61 8.29
CA GLU A 241 8.97 -10.25 7.22
C GLU A 241 8.11 -10.62 5.98
N HIS A 242 6.80 -10.78 6.12
CA HIS A 242 5.86 -11.28 5.10
C HIS A 242 4.79 -10.26 4.72
N PHE A 243 5.22 -9.11 4.20
CA PHE A 243 4.32 -8.01 3.79
C PHE A 243 3.93 -8.05 2.31
N LEU A 244 4.58 -8.90 1.49
CA LEU A 244 4.35 -9.00 0.04
C LEU A 244 3.59 -10.30 -0.28
N MET A 245 2.56 -10.21 -1.14
CA MET A 245 1.85 -11.38 -1.64
C MET A 245 2.61 -12.05 -2.79
N ASP A 246 2.53 -13.38 -2.86
CA ASP A 246 3.15 -14.19 -3.93
C ASP A 246 2.44 -14.00 -5.27
N GLU A 247 1.11 -14.01 -5.23
CA GLU A 247 0.25 -13.84 -6.40
C GLU A 247 0.12 -12.37 -6.81
N VAL A 248 -0.20 -12.16 -8.08
CA VAL A 248 -0.39 -10.83 -8.67
C VAL A 248 -1.86 -10.60 -8.98
N VAL A 249 -2.33 -9.37 -8.82
CA VAL A 249 -3.69 -8.97 -9.21
C VAL A 249 -3.68 -8.67 -10.70
N SER A 250 -4.39 -9.49 -11.47
CA SER A 250 -4.56 -9.33 -12.92
C SER A 250 -5.89 -8.62 -13.23
N PRO A 251 -5.99 -7.91 -14.37
CA PRO A 251 -7.17 -7.16 -14.75
C PRO A 251 -8.27 -8.00 -15.41
#